data_AF-A0A9N9GW80-F1
#
_entry.id   AF-A0A9N9GW80-F1
#
_cell.length_a   1.000
_cell.length_b   1.000
_cell.length_c   1.000
_cell.angle_alpha   90.00
_cell.angle_beta   90.00
_cell.angle_gamma   90.00
#
_symmetry.space_group_name_H-M   'P 1'
#
loop_
_entity.id
_entity.type
_entity.pdbx_description
1 polymer ?
#
loop_
_entity_poly.entity_id
_entity_poly.type
_entity_poly.pdbx_seq_one_letter_code
_entity_poly.pdbx_strand_id
1 'polypeptide(L)'
;MSGKLSELKEKPGFSYFISTPCEDWDALEYHREWQAKKYEMSKTKVKTAITRQLEWFMENGSKEEKSTASRTLKQFQNDSNSGGRIHDFWAVIFADEKADFKQKLVDAKVREIQSDKCLIMNKRSLDVLKETVVEHNEASVTLADFARDGQDVRKRRKQYHQLDGYTTPSPDPVDDLHMGETNVSLLFRNYQNQSLNIARDKGLFVESN
;
A
#
# COMPACT_ATOMS: atom_id res chain seq x y z
N MET A 1 24.47 50.16 -5.46
CA MET A 1 23.25 49.78 -4.70
C MET A 1 22.25 48.91 -5.50
N SER A 2 22.38 48.78 -6.83
CA SER A 2 21.44 48.00 -7.68
C SER A 2 21.37 46.49 -7.37
N GLY A 3 22.47 45.83 -7.00
CA GLY A 3 22.50 44.38 -6.78
C GLY A 3 21.63 43.87 -5.62
N LYS A 4 21.49 44.64 -4.54
CA LYS A 4 20.71 44.22 -3.35
C LYS A 4 19.20 44.17 -3.62
N LEU A 5 18.69 45.01 -4.53
CA LEU A 5 17.26 45.04 -4.87
C LEU A 5 16.87 43.82 -5.73
N SER A 6 17.72 43.44 -6.68
CA SER A 6 17.49 42.25 -7.52
C SER A 6 17.40 40.97 -6.68
N GLU A 7 18.33 40.80 -5.73
CA GLU A 7 18.32 39.66 -4.80
C GLU A 7 17.11 39.64 -3.85
N LEU A 8 16.55 40.81 -3.53
CA LEU A 8 15.39 40.90 -2.64
C LEU A 8 14.08 40.61 -3.37
N LYS A 9 13.99 41.00 -4.65
CA LYS A 9 12.83 40.77 -5.53
C LYS A 9 12.56 39.30 -5.81
N GLU A 10 13.62 38.50 -5.88
CA GLU A 10 13.52 37.06 -6.09
C GLU A 10 13.12 36.30 -4.82
N LYS A 11 13.18 36.95 -3.64
CA LYS A 11 12.83 36.29 -2.38
C LYS A 11 11.33 36.13 -2.24
N PRO A 12 10.87 35.00 -1.66
CA PRO A 12 9.46 34.78 -1.39
C PRO A 12 8.85 35.93 -0.57
N GLY A 13 7.57 36.21 -0.79
CA GLY A 13 6.84 37.28 -0.11
C GLY A 13 7.08 38.68 -0.66
N PHE A 14 8.19 38.95 -1.36
CA PHE A 14 8.48 40.31 -1.84
C PHE A 14 7.42 40.83 -2.81
N SER A 15 6.80 39.93 -3.58
CA SER A 15 5.72 40.28 -4.51
C SER A 15 4.56 41.01 -3.85
N TYR A 16 4.25 40.71 -2.58
CA TYR A 16 3.15 41.35 -1.84
C TYR A 16 3.31 42.87 -1.82
N PHE A 17 4.52 43.35 -1.52
CA PHE A 17 4.82 44.77 -1.41
C PHE A 17 4.83 45.49 -2.76
N ILE A 18 4.91 44.74 -3.86
CA ILE A 18 4.89 45.30 -5.22
C ILE A 18 3.47 45.26 -5.80
N SER A 19 2.68 44.25 -5.46
CA SER A 19 1.28 44.13 -5.92
C SER A 19 0.29 44.93 -5.08
N THR A 20 0.66 45.28 -3.85
CA THR A 20 -0.21 45.98 -2.90
C THR A 20 0.25 47.43 -2.73
N PRO A 21 -0.65 48.42 -2.88
CA PRO A 21 -0.35 49.81 -2.56
C PRO A 21 0.22 49.95 -1.16
N CYS A 22 1.16 50.88 -0.98
CA CYS A 22 1.88 50.96 0.29
C CYS A 22 0.97 51.32 1.46
N GLU A 23 -0.11 52.08 1.26
CA GLU A 23 -1.06 52.41 2.32
C GLU A 23 -1.73 51.16 2.93
N ASP A 24 -1.91 50.12 2.11
CA ASP A 24 -2.63 48.90 2.43
C ASP A 24 -1.73 47.78 2.95
N TRP A 25 -0.43 48.05 3.16
CA TRP A 25 0.48 47.07 3.74
C TRP A 25 0.03 46.69 5.16
N ASP A 26 -0.16 45.39 5.35
CA ASP A 26 -0.61 44.74 6.56
C ASP A 26 0.19 43.45 6.78
N ALA A 27 0.68 43.27 8.02
CA ALA A 27 1.57 42.18 8.35
C ALA A 27 0.87 40.81 8.33
N LEU A 28 -0.43 40.73 8.62
CA LEU A 28 -1.20 39.48 8.56
C LEU A 28 -1.48 39.10 7.10
N GLU A 29 -1.86 40.06 6.26
CA GLU A 29 -2.10 39.80 4.84
C GLU A 29 -0.85 39.33 4.11
N TYR A 30 0.33 39.85 4.46
CA TYR A 30 1.60 39.29 3.99
C TYR A 30 1.75 37.78 4.30
N HIS A 31 1.38 37.34 5.52
CA HIS A 31 1.46 35.93 5.89
C HIS A 31 0.44 35.08 5.13
N ARG A 32 -0.75 35.62 4.87
CA ARG A 32 -1.79 34.96 4.08
C ARG A 32 -1.37 34.78 2.64
N GLU A 33 -0.79 35.80 2.01
CA GLU A 33 -0.24 35.67 0.66
C GLU A 33 0.90 34.65 0.60
N TRP A 34 1.78 34.65 1.62
CA TRP A 34 2.86 33.67 1.72
C TRP A 34 2.31 32.24 1.71
N GLN A 35 1.26 32.00 2.49
CA GLN A 35 0.55 30.71 2.54
C GLN A 35 -0.16 30.41 1.22
N ALA A 36 -0.85 31.38 0.62
CA ALA A 36 -1.59 31.22 -0.63
C ALA A 36 -0.67 30.82 -1.80
N LYS A 37 0.55 31.35 -1.82
CA LYS A 37 1.59 30.96 -2.79
C LYS A 37 2.27 29.64 -2.49
N LYS A 38 1.83 28.94 -1.43
CA LYS A 38 2.36 27.64 -0.97
C LYS A 38 3.87 27.66 -0.74
N TYR A 39 4.40 28.81 -0.29
CA TYR A 39 5.76 28.87 0.17
C TYR A 39 5.92 28.09 1.46
N GLU A 40 7.15 27.70 1.77
CA GLU A 40 7.46 26.96 2.99
C GLU A 40 7.05 27.80 4.23
N MET A 41 6.12 27.25 5.03
CA MET A 41 5.54 27.90 6.20
C MET A 41 6.40 27.72 7.45
N SER A 42 7.64 28.22 7.42
CA SER A 42 8.49 28.27 8.60
C SER A 42 8.39 29.63 9.27
N LYS A 43 7.90 29.67 10.52
CA LYS A 43 7.75 30.92 11.32
C LYS A 43 9.02 31.78 11.29
N THR A 44 10.21 31.17 11.43
CA THR A 44 11.50 31.86 11.39
C THR A 44 11.82 32.42 10.00
N LYS A 45 11.54 31.66 8.93
CA LYS A 45 11.78 32.11 7.54
C LYS A 45 10.87 33.28 7.18
N VAL A 46 9.57 33.17 7.46
CA VAL A 46 8.59 34.22 7.19
C VAL A 46 8.93 35.50 7.98
N LYS A 47 9.23 35.36 9.28
CA LYS A 47 9.68 36.48 10.13
C LYS A 47 10.94 37.15 9.57
N THR A 48 11.94 36.37 9.18
CA THR A 48 13.19 36.92 8.64
C THR A 48 12.94 37.64 7.31
N ALA A 49 12.08 37.09 6.46
CA ALA A 49 11.75 37.68 5.17
C ALA A 49 11.02 39.01 5.34
N ILE A 50 9.90 39.05 6.09
CA ILE A 50 9.10 40.27 6.26
C ILE A 50 9.93 41.39 6.90
N THR A 51 10.74 41.08 7.92
CA THR A 51 11.61 42.06 8.58
C THR A 51 12.64 42.64 7.62
N ARG A 52 13.38 41.80 6.89
CA ARG A 52 14.40 42.28 5.93
C ARG A 52 13.80 43.10 4.80
N GLN A 53 12.62 42.73 4.32
CA GLN A 53 11.95 43.43 3.23
C GLN A 53 11.45 44.80 3.70
N LEU A 54 10.82 44.89 4.87
CA LEU A 54 10.39 46.16 5.47
C LEU A 54 11.58 47.06 5.82
N GLU A 55 12.66 46.52 6.37
CA GLU A 55 13.91 47.27 6.62
C GLU A 55 14.47 47.86 5.33
N TRP A 56 14.45 47.11 4.23
CA TRP A 56 14.88 47.62 2.93
C TRP A 56 14.03 48.80 2.45
N PHE A 57 12.70 48.74 2.60
CA PHE A 57 11.81 49.85 2.28
C PHE A 57 12.03 51.06 3.20
N MET A 58 12.34 50.84 4.48
CA MET A 58 12.69 51.92 5.42
C MET A 58 13.97 52.67 5.02
N GLU A 59 14.93 51.99 4.40
CA GLU A 59 16.17 52.60 3.93
C GLU A 59 16.03 53.24 2.54
N ASN A 60 15.42 52.51 1.60
CA ASN A 60 15.48 52.81 0.16
C ASN A 60 14.16 53.28 -0.46
N GLY A 61 13.04 53.17 0.26
CA GLY A 61 11.71 53.52 -0.27
C GLY A 61 11.44 55.02 -0.37
N SER A 62 10.27 55.35 -0.93
CA SER A 62 9.68 56.69 -0.91
C SER A 62 9.37 57.15 0.52
N LYS A 63 9.03 58.42 0.71
CA LYS A 63 8.67 58.94 2.04
C LYS A 63 7.46 58.21 2.65
N GLU A 64 6.48 57.86 1.82
CA GLU A 64 5.27 57.12 2.21
C GLU A 64 5.58 55.64 2.47
N GLU A 65 6.41 55.01 1.64
CA GLU A 65 6.84 53.63 1.85
C GLU A 65 7.64 53.50 3.15
N LYS A 66 8.49 54.47 3.47
CA LYS A 66 9.29 54.47 4.70
C LYS A 66 8.43 54.56 5.95
N SER A 67 7.47 55.49 5.98
CA SER A 67 6.57 55.65 7.12
C SER A 67 5.69 54.41 7.29
N THR A 68 5.19 53.87 6.18
CA THR A 68 4.30 52.70 6.19
C THR A 68 5.04 51.41 6.49
N ALA A 69 6.26 51.23 6.01
CA ALA A 69 7.10 50.10 6.37
C ALA A 69 7.39 50.09 7.88
N SER A 70 7.70 51.25 8.47
CA SER A 70 7.90 51.37 9.92
C SER A 70 6.62 51.05 10.71
N ARG A 71 5.46 51.54 10.25
CA ARG A 71 4.14 51.21 10.83
C ARG A 71 3.88 49.70 10.79
N THR A 72 4.07 49.09 9.62
CA THR A 72 3.83 47.67 9.36
C THR A 72 4.77 46.79 10.18
N LEU A 73 6.03 47.20 10.35
CA LEU A 73 6.98 46.47 11.18
C LEU A 73 6.61 46.51 12.67
N LYS A 74 6.15 47.65 13.18
CA LYS A 74 5.63 47.77 14.56
C LYS A 74 4.38 46.92 14.75
N GLN A 75 3.47 46.96 13.78
CA GLN A 75 2.27 46.13 13.76
C GLN A 75 2.64 44.63 13.80
N PHE A 76 3.59 44.20 12.97
CA PHE A 76 4.10 42.82 12.96
C PHE A 76 4.63 42.39 14.33
N GLN A 77 5.42 43.25 14.99
CA GLN A 77 5.95 42.95 16.32
C GLN A 77 4.84 42.80 17.37
N ASN A 78 3.85 43.70 17.35
CA ASN A 78 2.71 43.65 18.27
C ASN A 78 1.82 42.43 18.01
N ASP A 79 1.45 42.17 16.75
CA ASP A 79 0.59 41.07 16.35
C ASP A 79 1.27 39.70 16.52
N SER A 80 2.61 39.67 16.62
CA SER A 80 3.38 38.45 16.89
C SER A 80 3.37 38.04 18.37
N ASN A 81 3.00 38.94 19.27
CA ASN A 81 2.90 38.65 20.71
C ASN A 81 1.65 37.80 21.00
N SER A 82 1.59 37.19 22.19
CA SER A 82 0.46 36.36 22.61
C SER A 82 -0.87 37.12 22.53
N GLY A 83 -1.85 36.54 21.82
CA GLY A 83 -3.16 37.16 21.57
C GLY A 83 -3.18 38.19 20.44
N GLY A 84 -2.08 38.34 19.70
CA GLY A 84 -2.02 39.12 18.48
C GLY A 84 -2.50 38.31 17.25
N ARG A 85 -2.89 39.02 16.19
CA ARG A 85 -3.48 38.38 14.99
C ARG A 85 -2.55 37.38 14.30
N ILE A 86 -1.25 37.67 14.29
CA ILE A 86 -0.24 36.80 13.67
C ILE A 86 0.05 35.61 14.59
N HIS A 87 0.06 35.82 15.91
CA HIS A 87 0.14 34.73 16.87
C HIS A 87 -1.00 33.72 16.67
N ASP A 88 -2.23 34.21 16.57
CA ASP A 88 -3.41 33.36 16.41
C ASP A 88 -3.44 32.65 15.05
N PHE A 89 -3.01 33.34 14.00
CA PHE A 89 -2.79 32.72 12.68
C PHE A 89 -1.84 31.52 12.75
N TRP A 90 -0.69 31.67 13.41
CA TRP A 90 0.26 30.56 13.58
C TRP A 90 -0.29 29.46 14.48
N ALA A 91 -1.10 29.79 15.49
CA ALA A 91 -1.73 28.79 16.35
C ALA A 91 -2.68 27.87 15.56
N VAL A 92 -3.43 28.42 14.60
CA VAL A 92 -4.29 27.63 13.69
C VAL A 92 -3.45 26.72 12.80
N ILE A 93 -2.39 27.25 12.17
CA ILE A 93 -1.53 26.44 11.29
C ILE A 93 -0.88 25.27 12.03
N PHE A 94 -0.35 25.50 13.23
CA PHE A 94 0.25 24.41 14.01
C PHE A 94 -0.79 23.39 14.52
N ALA A 95 -2.03 23.82 14.75
CA ALA A 95 -3.11 22.90 15.09
C ALA A 95 -3.44 21.97 13.91
N ASP A 96 -3.50 22.51 12.69
CA ASP A 96 -3.75 21.75 11.47
C ASP A 96 -2.60 20.77 11.17
N GLU A 97 -1.34 21.21 11.29
CA GLU A 97 -0.16 20.33 11.13
C GLU A 97 -0.17 19.18 12.14
N LYS A 98 -0.57 19.46 13.39
CA LYS A 98 -0.68 18.44 14.44
C LYS A 98 -1.82 17.46 14.14
N ALA A 99 -2.92 17.91 13.57
CA ALA A 99 -4.04 17.06 13.17
C ALA A 99 -3.63 16.14 12.00
N ASP A 100 -2.98 16.69 10.97
CA ASP A 100 -2.48 15.94 9.82
C ASP A 100 -1.44 14.88 10.24
N PHE A 101 -0.52 15.23 11.14
CA PHE A 101 0.44 14.27 11.68
C PHE A 101 -0.24 13.11 12.43
N LYS A 102 -1.25 13.40 13.25
CA LYS A 102 -2.04 12.37 13.93
C LYS A 102 -2.75 11.46 12.94
N GLN A 103 -3.33 12.02 11.89
CA GLN A 103 -4.00 11.25 10.84
C GLN A 103 -3.00 10.31 10.13
N LYS A 104 -1.83 10.83 9.72
CA LYS A 104 -0.77 10.02 9.11
C LYS A 104 -0.30 8.87 10.00
N LEU A 105 -0.21 9.08 11.31
CA LEU A 105 0.14 8.04 12.27
C LEU A 105 -0.93 6.94 12.34
N VAL A 106 -2.21 7.32 12.35
CA VAL A 106 -3.33 6.38 12.32
C VAL A 106 -3.30 5.57 11.02
N ASP A 107 -3.14 6.23 9.88
CA ASP A 107 -3.10 5.57 8.57
C ASP A 107 -1.91 4.61 8.43
N ALA A 108 -0.75 4.96 9.00
CA ALA A 108 0.39 4.06 9.09
C ALA A 108 0.07 2.80 9.90
N LYS A 109 -0.56 2.96 11.07
CA LYS A 109 -0.96 1.84 11.94
C LYS A 109 -2.03 0.95 11.30
N VAL A 110 -2.98 1.54 10.56
CA VAL A 110 -3.97 0.78 9.79
C VAL A 110 -3.29 -0.08 8.72
N ARG A 111 -2.31 0.47 8.00
CA ARG A 111 -1.54 -0.29 7.00
C ARG A 111 -0.74 -1.44 7.61
N GLU A 112 -0.14 -1.23 8.77
CA GLU A 112 0.56 -2.27 9.53
C GLU A 112 -0.40 -3.42 9.89
N ILE A 113 -1.55 -3.11 10.50
CA ILE A 113 -2.56 -4.12 10.86
C ILE A 113 -3.08 -4.88 9.62
N GLN A 114 -3.29 -4.19 8.50
CA GLN A 114 -3.72 -4.82 7.25
C GLN A 114 -2.65 -5.79 6.71
N SER A 115 -1.38 -5.40 6.78
CA SER A 115 -0.25 -6.26 6.40
C SER A 115 -0.18 -7.51 7.28
N ASP A 116 -0.28 -7.35 8.60
CA ASP A 116 -0.25 -8.47 9.56
C ASP A 116 -1.41 -9.45 9.33
N LYS A 117 -2.61 -8.91 9.07
CA LYS A 117 -3.78 -9.74 8.74
C LYS A 117 -3.55 -10.57 7.49
N CYS A 118 -2.95 -9.98 6.45
CA CYS A 118 -2.61 -10.71 5.21
C CYS A 118 -1.62 -11.86 5.50
N LEU A 119 -0.60 -11.59 6.31
CA LEU A 119 0.42 -12.58 6.67
C LEU A 119 -0.18 -13.76 7.47
N ILE A 120 -1.08 -13.47 8.42
CA ILE A 120 -1.80 -14.50 9.18
C ILE A 120 -2.69 -15.34 8.26
N MET A 121 -3.43 -14.73 7.33
CA MET A 121 -4.25 -15.47 6.39
C MET A 121 -3.41 -16.38 5.49
N ASN A 122 -2.29 -15.88 4.96
CA ASN A 122 -1.39 -16.67 4.13
C ASN A 122 -0.78 -17.83 4.91
N LYS A 123 -0.41 -17.62 6.17
CA LYS A 123 0.10 -18.69 7.05
C LYS A 123 -0.95 -19.79 7.25
N ARG A 124 -2.20 -19.41 7.55
CA ARG A 124 -3.31 -20.37 7.68
C ARG A 124 -3.54 -21.16 6.40
N SER A 125 -3.54 -20.50 5.25
CA SER A 125 -3.68 -21.18 3.95
C SER A 125 -2.54 -22.16 3.69
N LEU A 126 -1.30 -21.80 4.06
CA LEU A 126 -0.15 -22.70 3.93
C LEU A 126 -0.26 -23.92 4.84
N ASP A 127 -0.72 -23.74 6.08
CA ASP A 127 -0.90 -24.84 7.03
C ASP A 127 -1.98 -25.82 6.53
N VAL A 128 -3.10 -25.31 6.01
CA VAL A 128 -4.14 -26.14 5.35
C VAL A 128 -3.57 -26.91 4.16
N LEU A 129 -2.77 -26.27 3.30
CA LEU A 129 -2.16 -26.95 2.16
C LEU A 129 -1.21 -28.07 2.61
N LYS A 130 -0.41 -27.84 3.66
CA LYS A 130 0.48 -28.88 4.20
C LYS A 130 -0.30 -30.09 4.70
N GLU A 131 -1.41 -29.86 5.40
CA GLU A 131 -2.27 -30.93 5.90
C GLU A 131 -2.87 -31.75 4.75
N THR A 132 -3.42 -31.09 3.72
CA THR A 132 -3.96 -31.79 2.54
C THR A 132 -2.91 -32.60 1.76
N VAL A 133 -1.65 -32.15 1.72
CA VAL A 133 -0.55 -32.90 1.09
C VAL A 133 -0.20 -34.15 1.90
N VAL A 134 -0.22 -34.06 3.23
CA VAL A 134 -0.03 -35.23 4.11
C VAL A 134 -1.14 -36.26 3.86
N GLU A 135 -2.40 -35.82 3.88
CA GLU A 135 -3.56 -36.70 3.62
C GLU A 135 -3.47 -37.37 2.25
N HIS A 136 -3.12 -36.62 1.19
CA HIS A 136 -2.98 -37.17 -0.15
C HIS A 136 -1.83 -38.19 -0.24
N ASN A 137 -0.70 -37.93 0.45
CA ASN A 137 0.42 -38.87 0.49
C ASN A 137 0.05 -40.16 1.24
N GLU A 138 -0.64 -40.05 2.38
CA GLU A 138 -1.12 -41.23 3.13
C GLU A 138 -2.09 -42.07 2.30
N ALA A 139 -3.05 -41.43 1.63
CA ALA A 139 -3.99 -42.10 0.73
C ALA A 139 -3.26 -42.79 -0.43
N SER A 140 -2.21 -42.16 -0.98
CA SER A 140 -1.40 -42.73 -2.06
C SER A 140 -0.63 -43.97 -1.60
N VAL A 141 -0.11 -43.98 -0.37
CA VAL A 141 0.56 -45.15 0.22
C VAL A 141 -0.45 -46.29 0.40
N THR A 142 -1.65 -46.01 0.90
CA THR A 142 -2.69 -47.04 1.07
C THR A 142 -3.10 -47.65 -0.27
N LEU A 143 -3.25 -46.81 -1.30
CA LEU A 143 -3.60 -47.27 -2.65
C LEU A 143 -2.50 -48.16 -3.26
N ALA A 144 -1.23 -47.82 -2.99
CA ALA A 144 -0.08 -48.63 -3.41
C ALA A 144 -0.03 -49.98 -2.68
N ASP A 145 -0.37 -50.02 -1.38
CA ASP A 145 -0.50 -51.27 -0.62
C ASP A 145 -1.59 -52.18 -1.19
N PHE A 146 -2.78 -51.63 -1.43
CA PHE A 146 -3.88 -52.36 -2.07
C PHE A 146 -3.49 -52.90 -3.46
N ALA A 147 -2.76 -52.12 -4.27
CA ALA A 147 -2.29 -52.56 -5.57
C ALA A 147 -1.27 -53.72 -5.48
N ARG A 148 -0.39 -53.69 -4.47
CA ARG A 148 0.58 -54.77 -4.20
C ARG A 148 -0.13 -56.07 -3.80
N ASP A 149 -1.09 -55.99 -2.89
CA ASP A 149 -1.89 -57.15 -2.47
C ASP A 149 -2.71 -57.72 -3.64
N GLY A 150 -3.29 -56.86 -4.48
CA GLY A 150 -3.98 -57.27 -5.70
C GLY A 150 -3.07 -57.98 -6.71
N GLN A 151 -1.83 -57.52 -6.87
CA GLN A 151 -0.83 -58.21 -7.71
C GLN A 151 -0.42 -59.56 -7.14
N ASP A 152 -0.32 -59.68 -5.82
CA ASP A 152 0.06 -60.93 -5.15
C ASP A 152 -1.06 -61.98 -5.22
N VAL A 153 -2.32 -61.56 -5.12
CA VAL A 153 -3.50 -62.41 -5.39
C VAL A 153 -3.52 -62.84 -6.87
N ARG A 154 -3.22 -61.95 -7.82
CA ARG A 154 -3.12 -62.30 -9.25
C ARG A 154 -1.98 -63.27 -9.53
N LYS A 155 -0.83 -63.14 -8.86
CA LYS A 155 0.30 -64.09 -8.97
C LYS A 155 -0.08 -65.46 -8.42
N ARG A 156 -0.72 -65.53 -7.26
CA ARG A 156 -1.23 -66.79 -6.68
C ARG A 156 -2.24 -67.48 -7.61
N ARG A 157 -3.21 -66.74 -8.18
CA ARG A 157 -4.15 -67.29 -9.18
C ARG A 157 -3.46 -67.86 -10.41
N LYS A 158 -2.42 -67.20 -10.94
CA LYS A 158 -1.62 -67.73 -12.07
C LYS A 158 -0.87 -69.01 -11.71
N GLN A 159 -0.44 -69.14 -10.45
CA GLN A 159 0.27 -70.33 -9.97
C GLN A 159 -0.68 -71.54 -9.84
N TYR A 160 -1.94 -71.33 -9.43
CA TYR A 160 -2.97 -72.38 -9.47
C TYR A 160 -3.25 -72.84 -10.90
N HIS A 161 -3.36 -71.91 -11.86
CA HIS A 161 -3.56 -72.20 -13.29
C HIS A 161 -2.42 -72.99 -13.99
N GLN A 162 -1.23 -73.11 -13.37
CA GLN A 162 -0.14 -73.93 -13.91
C GLN A 162 -0.14 -75.36 -13.34
N LEU A 163 -0.95 -75.64 -12.31
CA LEU A 163 -1.02 -76.94 -11.64
C LEU A 163 -2.25 -77.77 -12.06
N ASP A 164 -3.29 -77.15 -12.62
CA ASP A 164 -4.47 -77.84 -13.16
C ASP A 164 -4.59 -77.63 -14.67
N GLY A 165 -4.17 -78.64 -15.45
CA GLY A 165 -4.24 -78.63 -16.91
C GLY A 165 -5.67 -78.68 -17.49
N TYR A 166 -6.51 -77.69 -17.22
CA TYR A 166 -7.80 -77.50 -17.87
C TYR A 166 -8.01 -76.07 -18.35
N THR A 167 -8.31 -75.96 -19.65
CA THR A 167 -8.68 -74.73 -20.35
C THR A 167 -10.09 -74.29 -19.93
N THR A 168 -10.23 -73.07 -19.42
CA THR A 168 -11.51 -72.35 -19.32
C THR A 168 -11.38 -70.94 -19.91
N PRO A 169 -12.46 -70.39 -20.51
CA PRO A 169 -12.35 -69.43 -21.60
C PRO A 169 -11.89 -68.04 -21.15
N SER A 170 -11.17 -67.38 -22.06
CA SER A 170 -10.75 -65.98 -21.97
C SER A 170 -11.93 -65.07 -21.60
N PRO A 171 -11.84 -64.27 -20.52
CA PRO A 171 -12.79 -63.18 -20.28
C PRO A 171 -12.42 -61.96 -21.12
N ASP A 172 -13.41 -61.36 -21.76
CA ASP A 172 -13.35 -60.12 -22.53
C ASP A 172 -12.77 -58.92 -21.73
N PRO A 173 -12.19 -57.92 -22.41
CA PRO A 173 -11.46 -56.83 -21.77
C PRO A 173 -12.39 -55.72 -21.28
N VAL A 174 -13.06 -55.93 -20.15
CA VAL A 174 -13.77 -54.85 -19.44
C VAL A 174 -13.63 -55.02 -17.92
N ASP A 175 -12.40 -54.98 -17.43
CA ASP A 175 -12.14 -54.95 -15.98
C ASP A 175 -12.36 -53.53 -15.45
N ASP A 176 -13.61 -53.16 -15.20
CA ASP A 176 -13.91 -52.08 -14.26
C ASP A 176 -13.51 -52.54 -12.85
N LEU A 177 -12.52 -51.88 -12.27
CA LEU A 177 -12.06 -52.21 -10.93
C LEU A 177 -13.10 -51.75 -9.91
N HIS A 178 -13.77 -52.69 -9.25
CA HIS A 178 -14.74 -52.42 -8.20
C HIS A 178 -14.15 -52.73 -6.82
N MET A 179 -14.41 -51.86 -5.84
CA MET A 179 -14.11 -52.11 -4.43
C MET A 179 -15.41 -51.94 -3.62
N GLY A 180 -16.02 -53.07 -3.22
CA GLY A 180 -17.40 -53.07 -2.71
C GLY A 180 -18.39 -52.69 -3.81
N GLU A 181 -19.31 -51.76 -3.53
CA GLU A 181 -20.23 -51.19 -4.53
C GLU A 181 -19.60 -50.07 -5.38
N THR A 182 -18.36 -49.67 -5.07
CA THR A 182 -17.71 -48.50 -5.66
C THR A 182 -16.93 -48.88 -6.92
N ASN A 183 -17.29 -48.29 -8.07
CA ASN A 183 -16.51 -48.41 -9.31
C ASN A 183 -15.33 -47.42 -9.28
N VAL A 184 -14.14 -47.95 -8.99
CA VAL A 184 -12.89 -47.19 -8.83
C VAL A 184 -12.43 -46.61 -10.17
N SER A 185 -12.66 -47.31 -11.27
CA SER A 185 -12.38 -46.81 -12.63
C SER A 185 -13.17 -45.54 -12.94
N LEU A 186 -14.44 -45.49 -12.53
CA LEU A 186 -15.31 -44.33 -12.72
C LEU A 186 -14.86 -43.13 -11.87
N LEU A 187 -14.44 -43.38 -10.62
CA LEU A 187 -13.88 -42.37 -9.72
C LEU A 187 -12.60 -41.74 -10.28
N PHE A 188 -11.67 -42.55 -10.78
CA PHE A 188 -10.44 -42.07 -11.40
C PHE A 188 -10.72 -41.20 -12.63
N ARG A 189 -11.63 -41.62 -13.50
CA ARG A 189 -12.04 -40.82 -14.67
C ARG A 189 -12.69 -39.50 -14.26
N ASN A 190 -13.56 -39.52 -13.24
CA ASN A 190 -14.18 -38.29 -12.74
C ASN A 190 -13.14 -37.32 -12.15
N TYR A 191 -12.17 -37.82 -11.40
CA TYR A 191 -11.11 -36.99 -10.84
C TYR A 191 -10.20 -36.38 -11.92
N GLN A 192 -9.84 -37.15 -12.95
CA GLN A 192 -9.07 -36.65 -14.09
C GLN A 192 -9.83 -35.55 -14.86
N ASN A 193 -11.13 -35.75 -15.09
CA ASN A 193 -11.97 -34.77 -15.77
C ASN A 193 -12.15 -33.48 -14.94
N GLN A 194 -12.31 -33.58 -13.62
CA GLN A 194 -12.36 -32.41 -12.74
C GLN A 194 -11.03 -31.65 -12.73
N SER A 195 -9.91 -32.37 -12.68
CA SER A 195 -8.57 -31.76 -12.73
C SER A 195 -8.34 -31.00 -14.05
N LEU A 196 -8.78 -31.56 -15.18
CA LEU A 196 -8.74 -30.90 -16.49
C LEU A 196 -9.61 -29.64 -16.55
N ASN A 197 -10.83 -29.69 -15.98
CA ASN A 197 -11.72 -28.53 -15.93
C ASN A 197 -11.13 -27.42 -15.05
N ILE A 198 -10.53 -27.75 -13.90
CA ILE A 198 -9.87 -26.77 -13.03
C ILE A 198 -8.67 -26.14 -13.74
N ALA A 199 -7.86 -26.93 -14.44
CA ALA A 199 -6.71 -26.41 -15.19
C ALA A 199 -7.14 -25.47 -16.33
N ARG A 200 -8.28 -25.76 -16.98
CA ARG A 200 -8.85 -24.95 -18.06
C ARG A 200 -9.48 -23.65 -17.55
N ASP A 201 -10.22 -23.70 -16.45
CA ASP A 201 -11.00 -22.56 -15.96
C ASP A 201 -10.20 -21.64 -15.00
N LYS A 202 -9.15 -22.15 -14.35
CA LYS A 202 -8.29 -21.37 -13.43
C LYS A 202 -6.91 -21.00 -14.00
N GLY A 203 -6.69 -21.19 -15.30
CA GLY A 203 -5.54 -20.62 -16.01
C GLY A 203 -4.17 -21.14 -15.57
N LEU A 204 -4.02 -22.44 -15.33
CA LEU A 204 -2.72 -23.06 -15.00
C LEU A 204 -1.93 -23.57 -16.22
N PHE A 205 -2.44 -23.35 -17.43
CA PHE A 205 -1.66 -23.44 -18.65
C PHE A 205 -1.07 -22.07 -18.97
N VAL A 206 0.22 -21.90 -18.74
CA VAL A 206 0.99 -20.84 -19.39
C VAL A 206 1.07 -21.23 -20.86
N GLU A 207 0.31 -20.58 -21.73
CA GLU A 207 0.53 -20.64 -23.17
C GLU A 207 1.95 -20.12 -23.44
N SER A 208 2.85 -21.06 -23.75
CA SER A 208 4.12 -20.72 -24.39
C SER A 208 3.78 -20.49 -25.86
N ASN A 209 4.02 -19.28 -26.35
CA ASN A 209 3.84 -18.87 -27.76
C ASN A 209 4.44 -19.87 -28.76
#